data_AF-A0A7W7PQL2-F1
#
_entry.id   AF-A0A7W7PQL2-F1
#
_cell.length_a   1.000
_cell.length_b   1.000
_cell.length_c   1.000
_cell.angle_alpha   90.00
_cell.angle_beta   90.00
_cell.angle_gamma   90.00
#
_symmetry.space_group_name_H-M   'P 1'
#
loop_
_entity.id
_entity.type
_entity.pdbx_description
1 polymer ?
#
loop_
_entity_poly.entity_id
_entity_poly.type
_entity_poly.pdbx_seq_one_letter_code
_entity_poly.pdbx_strand_id
1 'polypeptide(L)'
;MKQEGSNSGRTLESRITFSGSTSGGGGNTSGSLKPVGNWTPPACWYEPRSAEEFAKYIEDMYETTVNAPGQHSYAKTSAGKTREKYKDGEYENYNLEKKDEGNWWIAVQDEDRWMEPEAQVCDREPFWVENGDAPDVENAVTPQVLAELAYNRVRLPTTEVTLAPAETTKVNLPTWAWLDKAEFKEVSVTASLDAGGVNIQATTTAKPVSLKLEPGTDDAETYPASGECTINDDGSIGEPYAEGKADETPPCGLKYLRSSGDGTFTLQATVTWDITWEGTGGAGGDLPDGTFGNDQAVTVQEIQAVNR
;
A
#
# COMPACT_ATOMS: atom_id res chain seq x y z
N MET A 1 -2.58 7.54 18.09
CA MET A 1 -1.72 8.09 19.17
C MET A 1 -1.18 9.42 18.67
N LYS A 2 -1.37 10.52 19.40
CA LYS A 2 -0.68 11.78 19.12
C LYS A 2 0.79 11.58 19.48
N GLN A 3 1.69 11.51 18.50
CA GLN A 3 3.10 11.76 18.74
C GLN A 3 3.29 13.28 18.80
N GLU A 4 3.47 13.78 20.02
CA GLU A 4 4.05 15.10 20.23
C GLU A 4 5.55 15.02 19.94
N GLY A 5 6.04 15.89 19.05
CA GLY A 5 7.46 16.16 18.88
C GLY A 5 8.05 16.07 17.47
N SER A 6 7.31 16.38 16.39
CA SER A 6 7.97 16.65 15.09
C SER A 6 8.62 18.03 15.15
N ASN A 7 9.93 18.07 14.92
CA ASN A 7 10.71 19.30 14.79
C ASN A 7 10.42 19.91 13.41
N SER A 8 9.23 20.52 13.27
CA SER A 8 8.61 20.99 12.03
C SER A 8 9.38 22.09 11.25
N GLY A 9 10.58 22.47 11.72
CA GLY A 9 11.48 23.42 11.04
C GLY A 9 12.61 22.79 10.23
N ARG A 10 12.75 21.46 10.19
CA ARG A 10 13.88 20.78 9.51
C ARG A 10 13.55 20.12 8.17
N THR A 11 12.27 19.85 7.92
CA THR A 11 11.79 19.13 6.74
C THR A 11 10.44 19.68 6.35
N LEU A 12 10.26 19.95 5.06
CA LEU A 12 8.94 20.26 4.53
C LEU A 12 8.15 18.95 4.46
N GLU A 13 7.26 18.73 5.43
CA GLU A 13 6.36 17.58 5.48
C GLU A 13 5.43 17.55 4.25
N SER A 14 5.01 16.35 3.85
CA SER A 14 4.02 16.14 2.78
C SER A 14 2.76 16.98 2.98
N ARG A 15 2.21 17.52 1.89
CA ARG A 15 0.87 18.15 1.86
C ARG A 15 -0.21 17.19 1.37
N ILE A 16 0.17 16.00 0.90
CA ILE A 16 -0.79 14.96 0.53
C ILE A 16 -1.49 14.45 1.80
N THR A 17 -2.81 14.36 1.71
CA THR A 17 -3.66 13.75 2.74
C THR A 17 -4.29 12.48 2.19
N PHE A 18 -4.49 11.50 3.08
CA PHE A 18 -5.14 10.23 2.75
C PHE A 18 -6.46 10.10 3.51
N SER A 19 -7.48 9.60 2.83
CA SER A 19 -8.79 9.30 3.42
C SER A 19 -9.38 8.05 2.77
N GLY A 20 -10.45 7.49 3.34
CA GLY A 20 -11.13 6.32 2.78
C GLY A 20 -11.40 5.24 3.79
N SER A 21 -12.10 4.19 3.36
CA SER A 21 -12.42 3.05 4.20
C SER A 21 -11.30 2.01 4.08
N THR A 22 -10.35 2.09 5.00
CA THR A 22 -9.38 1.01 5.23
C THR A 22 -9.95 0.08 6.32
N SER A 23 -9.93 -1.23 6.08
CA SER A 23 -10.57 -2.30 6.89
C SER A 23 -12.11 -2.33 6.85
N GLY A 24 -12.66 -3.37 6.22
CA GLY A 24 -14.04 -3.78 6.41
C GLY A 24 -14.22 -4.36 7.82
N GLY A 25 -15.01 -3.69 8.66
CA GLY A 25 -15.65 -4.28 9.84
C GLY A 25 -14.74 -4.87 10.95
N GLY A 26 -14.36 -4.05 11.93
CA GLY A 26 -14.38 -4.47 13.35
C GLY A 26 -13.31 -5.43 13.90
N GLY A 27 -12.25 -5.78 13.16
CA GLY A 27 -11.13 -6.58 13.65
C GLY A 27 -9.82 -5.78 13.71
N ASN A 28 -9.07 -5.89 14.81
CA ASN A 28 -7.80 -5.15 15.06
C ASN A 28 -6.60 -5.62 14.19
N THR A 29 -6.82 -6.42 13.15
CA THR A 29 -5.77 -6.99 12.30
C THR A 29 -6.06 -6.69 10.83
N SER A 30 -5.25 -5.81 10.24
CA SER A 30 -5.25 -5.52 8.80
C SER A 30 -3.81 -5.53 8.29
N GLY A 31 -3.61 -5.87 7.02
CA GLY A 31 -2.27 -5.88 6.41
C GLY A 31 -2.19 -5.05 5.15
N SER A 32 -0.96 -4.75 4.75
CA SER A 32 -0.68 -3.98 3.54
C SER A 32 -0.81 -4.85 2.29
N LEU A 33 -1.43 -4.26 1.27
CA LEU A 33 -1.50 -4.80 -0.08
C LEU A 33 -0.09 -4.96 -0.67
N LYS A 34 0.20 -6.11 -1.29
CA LYS A 34 1.48 -6.37 -1.98
C LYS A 34 1.28 -6.42 -3.49
N PRO A 35 1.95 -5.57 -4.29
CA PRO A 35 1.88 -5.65 -5.75
C PRO A 35 2.25 -7.02 -6.32
N VAL A 36 1.49 -7.45 -7.32
CA VAL A 36 1.84 -8.55 -8.20
C VAL A 36 2.77 -8.04 -9.29
N GLY A 37 3.88 -8.75 -9.52
CA GLY A 37 4.86 -8.42 -10.54
C GLY A 37 5.99 -7.51 -10.03
N ASN A 38 6.69 -6.85 -10.97
CA ASN A 38 7.90 -6.05 -10.71
C ASN A 38 7.59 -4.55 -10.66
N TRP A 39 6.57 -4.18 -9.89
CA TRP A 39 6.22 -2.78 -9.66
C TRP A 39 6.12 -2.53 -8.16
N THR A 40 6.49 -1.33 -7.74
CA THR A 40 6.38 -0.88 -6.36
C THR A 40 5.91 0.56 -6.38
N PRO A 41 4.94 0.93 -5.52
CA PRO A 41 4.52 2.32 -5.38
C PRO A 41 5.71 3.26 -5.15
N PRO A 42 5.65 4.52 -5.61
CA PRO A 42 6.66 5.51 -5.27
C PRO A 42 6.84 5.64 -3.76
N ALA A 43 8.10 5.74 -3.31
CA ALA A 43 8.45 6.04 -1.92
C ALA A 43 8.88 7.50 -1.73
N CYS A 44 8.87 8.29 -2.81
CA CYS A 44 9.12 9.71 -2.80
C CYS A 44 8.38 10.37 -3.97
N TRP A 45 8.18 11.68 -3.89
CA TRP A 45 7.52 12.47 -4.92
C TRP A 45 7.91 13.94 -4.81
N TYR A 46 7.57 14.73 -5.83
CA TYR A 46 7.72 16.19 -5.81
C TYR A 46 6.39 16.88 -5.59
N GLU A 47 6.36 17.84 -4.66
CA GLU A 47 5.17 18.65 -4.35
C GLU A 47 5.46 20.16 -4.43
N PRO A 48 4.45 20.97 -4.76
CA PRO A 48 4.57 22.42 -4.75
C PRO A 48 4.58 23.00 -3.32
N ARG A 49 5.30 24.11 -3.15
CA ARG A 49 5.40 24.95 -1.95
C ARG A 49 5.38 26.41 -2.39
N SER A 50 4.77 27.27 -1.58
CA SER A 50 4.82 28.70 -1.88
C SER A 50 6.25 29.25 -1.74
N ALA A 51 6.53 30.38 -2.40
CA ALA A 51 7.80 31.08 -2.25
C ALA A 51 8.11 31.42 -0.79
N GLU A 52 7.10 31.82 0.00
CA GLU A 52 7.27 32.09 1.44
C GLU A 52 7.61 30.84 2.25
N GLU A 53 6.93 29.72 2.01
CA GLU A 53 7.21 28.46 2.70
C GLU A 53 8.63 27.97 2.39
N PHE A 54 9.02 28.04 1.12
CA PHE A 54 10.35 27.64 0.68
C PHE A 54 11.44 28.56 1.26
N ALA A 55 11.24 29.88 1.21
CA ALA A 55 12.17 30.84 1.79
C ALA A 55 12.38 30.56 3.29
N LYS A 56 11.29 30.35 4.03
CA LYS A 56 11.37 30.00 5.45
C LYS A 56 12.14 28.70 5.67
N TYR A 57 11.87 27.67 4.88
CA TYR A 57 12.57 26.39 4.99
C TYR A 57 14.08 26.53 4.77
N ILE A 58 14.52 27.27 3.75
CA ILE A 58 15.95 27.46 3.47
C ILE A 58 16.63 28.28 4.57
N GLU A 59 15.99 29.34 5.07
CA GLU A 59 16.53 30.13 6.19
C GLU A 59 16.60 29.32 7.49
N ASP A 60 15.54 28.58 7.84
CA ASP A 60 15.51 27.71 9.03
C ASP A 60 16.58 26.61 8.95
N MET A 61 16.73 25.95 7.78
CA MET A 61 17.78 24.95 7.53
C MET A 61 19.17 25.56 7.68
N TYR A 62 19.40 26.75 7.11
CA TYR A 62 20.68 27.44 7.22
C TYR A 62 21.00 27.80 8.67
N GLU A 63 20.10 28.50 9.36
CA GLU A 63 20.29 28.96 10.73
C GLU A 63 20.54 27.78 11.69
N THR A 64 19.75 26.72 11.56
CA THR A 64 19.92 25.52 12.39
C THR A 64 21.25 24.83 12.13
N THR A 65 21.68 24.73 10.86
CA THR A 65 22.95 24.07 10.50
C THR A 65 24.17 24.88 10.96
N VAL A 66 24.20 26.19 10.73
CA VAL A 66 25.38 27.01 11.06
C VAL A 66 25.56 27.21 12.57
N ASN A 67 24.45 27.22 13.32
CA ASN A 67 24.45 27.42 14.77
C ASN A 67 24.49 26.10 15.57
N ALA A 68 24.35 24.93 14.92
CA ALA A 68 24.42 23.64 15.60
C ALA A 68 25.80 23.43 16.31
N PRO A 69 25.81 23.18 17.64
CA PRO A 69 27.05 22.90 18.37
C PRO A 69 27.76 21.66 17.82
N GLY A 70 29.07 21.77 17.58
CA GLY A 70 29.87 20.67 17.05
C GLY A 70 29.70 20.38 15.55
N GLN A 71 28.86 21.14 14.83
CA GLN A 71 28.66 20.94 13.40
C GLN A 71 29.95 21.17 12.61
N HIS A 72 30.33 20.21 11.77
CA HIS A 72 31.51 20.28 10.93
C HIS A 72 31.45 21.42 9.90
N SER A 73 32.60 21.99 9.57
CA SER A 73 32.72 23.13 8.64
C SER A 73 32.13 22.85 7.26
N TYR A 74 32.31 21.63 6.73
CA TYR A 74 31.77 21.26 5.41
C TYR A 74 30.24 21.40 5.34
N ALA A 75 29.52 21.05 6.42
CA ALA A 75 28.07 21.16 6.45
C ALA A 75 27.61 22.61 6.51
N LYS A 76 28.32 23.46 7.28
CA LYS A 76 28.05 24.90 7.31
C LYS A 76 28.30 25.55 5.95
N THR A 77 29.38 25.16 5.27
CA THR A 77 29.67 25.61 3.91
C THR A 77 28.60 25.15 2.92
N SER A 78 28.13 23.91 3.03
CA SER A 78 27.07 23.38 2.17
C SER A 78 25.77 24.18 2.35
N ALA A 79 25.32 24.37 3.60
CA ALA A 79 24.12 25.15 3.89
C ALA A 79 24.24 26.61 3.38
N GLY A 80 25.42 27.22 3.52
CA GLY A 80 25.70 28.54 2.97
C GLY A 80 25.57 28.61 1.46
N LYS A 81 26.11 27.63 0.73
CA LYS A 81 25.99 27.53 -0.74
C LYS A 81 24.53 27.32 -1.19
N THR A 82 23.79 26.46 -0.51
CA THR A 82 22.37 26.23 -0.79
C THR A 82 21.59 27.53 -0.61
N ARG A 83 21.81 28.24 0.50
CA ARG A 83 21.17 29.54 0.75
C ARG A 83 21.58 30.59 -0.28
N GLU A 84 22.86 30.68 -0.63
CA GLU A 84 23.36 31.61 -1.66
C GLU A 84 22.64 31.38 -2.99
N LYS A 85 22.54 30.12 -3.45
CA LYS A 85 21.83 29.76 -4.69
C LYS A 85 20.39 30.29 -4.73
N TYR A 86 19.64 30.12 -3.64
CA TYR A 86 18.22 30.45 -3.56
C TYR A 86 17.90 31.85 -3.03
N LYS A 87 18.89 32.62 -2.58
CA LYS A 87 18.68 33.96 -2.03
C LYS A 87 19.38 35.05 -2.83
N ASP A 88 20.66 34.83 -3.13
CA ASP A 88 21.55 35.85 -3.68
C ASP A 88 22.04 35.49 -5.10
N GLY A 89 21.70 34.29 -5.59
CA GLY A 89 22.21 33.69 -6.82
C GLY A 89 21.15 33.51 -7.91
N GLU A 90 21.00 32.27 -8.39
CA GLU A 90 20.13 31.90 -9.52
C GLU A 90 18.67 32.30 -9.30
N TYR A 91 18.19 32.15 -8.06
CA TYR A 91 16.82 32.46 -7.68
C TYR A 91 16.83 33.60 -6.67
N GLU A 92 16.90 34.83 -7.15
CA GLU A 92 16.99 36.01 -6.29
C GLU A 92 15.81 36.05 -5.30
N ASN A 93 16.17 36.20 -4.03
CA ASN A 93 15.26 36.25 -2.89
C ASN A 93 14.15 35.18 -2.93
N TYR A 94 14.52 33.93 -3.21
CA TYR A 94 13.63 32.76 -3.23
C TYR A 94 12.48 32.86 -4.23
N ASN A 95 12.61 33.70 -5.26
CA ASN A 95 11.53 34.08 -6.18
C ASN A 95 10.32 34.72 -5.48
N LEU A 96 10.49 35.36 -4.31
CA LEU A 96 9.38 36.01 -3.58
C LEU A 96 8.67 37.10 -4.41
N GLU A 97 9.38 37.78 -5.32
CA GLU A 97 8.78 38.76 -6.23
C GLU A 97 7.90 38.11 -7.30
N LYS A 98 8.12 36.83 -7.61
CA LYS A 98 7.40 36.04 -8.60
C LYS A 98 6.41 35.05 -7.98
N LYS A 99 6.09 35.20 -6.70
CA LYS A 99 5.30 34.23 -5.93
C LYS A 99 3.90 33.94 -6.49
N ASP A 100 3.33 34.87 -7.26
CA ASP A 100 2.02 34.71 -7.90
C ASP A 100 2.15 34.10 -9.32
N GLU A 101 3.38 33.88 -9.79
CA GLU A 101 3.70 33.35 -11.13
C GLU A 101 4.04 31.85 -11.10
N GLY A 102 4.27 31.24 -9.94
CA GLY A 102 4.69 29.84 -9.85
C GLY A 102 4.88 29.34 -8.42
N ASN A 103 5.44 28.14 -8.31
CA ASN A 103 5.71 27.47 -7.04
C ASN A 103 7.08 26.78 -7.04
N TRP A 104 7.62 26.58 -5.83
CA TRP A 104 8.76 25.71 -5.61
C TRP A 104 8.33 24.26 -5.55
N TRP A 105 9.00 23.39 -6.29
CA TRP A 105 8.80 21.95 -6.21
C TRP A 105 9.95 21.32 -5.45
N ILE A 106 9.59 20.55 -4.43
CA ILE A 106 10.55 19.93 -3.50
C ILE A 106 10.34 18.43 -3.44
N ALA A 107 11.42 17.68 -3.18
CA ALA A 107 11.31 16.26 -2.90
C ALA A 107 10.70 16.03 -1.51
N VAL A 108 9.79 15.06 -1.43
CA VAL A 108 9.18 14.55 -0.20
C VAL A 108 9.38 13.04 -0.19
N GLN A 109 9.72 12.48 0.97
CA GLN A 109 9.89 11.04 1.17
C GLN A 109 8.70 10.49 1.94
N ASP A 110 8.27 9.27 1.63
CA ASP A 110 7.31 8.54 2.44
C ASP A 110 7.95 8.21 3.79
N GLU A 111 7.39 8.75 4.88
CA GLU A 111 7.89 8.54 6.24
C GLU A 111 7.87 7.07 6.68
N ASP A 112 7.01 6.25 6.11
CA ASP A 112 6.96 4.81 6.44
C ASP A 112 8.04 4.03 5.66
N ARG A 113 8.61 4.62 4.61
CA ARG A 113 9.53 3.98 3.66
C ARG A 113 10.85 4.74 3.47
N TRP A 114 11.16 5.72 4.32
CA TRP A 114 12.33 6.60 4.16
C TRP A 114 13.68 5.87 4.11
N MET A 115 13.76 4.66 4.66
CA MET A 115 14.95 3.81 4.63
C MET A 115 15.06 2.95 3.35
N GLU A 116 14.03 2.91 2.53
CA GLU A 116 14.05 2.17 1.26
C GLU A 116 14.86 2.95 0.21
N PRO A 117 15.64 2.27 -0.66
CA PRO A 117 16.35 2.92 -1.76
C PRO A 117 15.44 3.78 -2.64
N GLU A 118 14.20 3.34 -2.84
CA GLU A 118 13.16 4.01 -3.61
C GLU A 118 12.79 5.38 -3.03
N ALA A 119 12.99 5.63 -1.72
CA ALA A 119 12.74 6.94 -1.13
C ALA A 119 13.84 7.96 -1.50
N GLN A 120 15.01 7.48 -1.95
CA GLN A 120 16.16 8.32 -2.26
C GLN A 120 16.24 8.71 -3.75
N VAL A 121 15.35 8.21 -4.60
CA VAL A 121 15.40 8.49 -6.06
C VAL A 121 14.95 9.90 -6.42
N CYS A 122 14.17 10.55 -5.55
CA CYS A 122 13.80 11.96 -5.70
C CYS A 122 14.92 12.85 -5.15
N ASP A 123 16.02 12.94 -5.89
CA ASP A 123 17.26 13.61 -5.48
C ASP A 123 17.46 15.02 -6.08
N ARG A 124 16.60 15.42 -7.03
CA ARG A 124 16.62 16.76 -7.64
C ARG A 124 16.49 17.84 -6.56
N GLU A 125 17.41 18.80 -6.59
CA GLU A 125 17.32 20.01 -5.76
C GLU A 125 16.03 20.79 -6.03
N PRO A 126 15.51 21.56 -5.05
CA PRO A 126 14.33 22.39 -5.24
C PRO A 126 14.40 23.25 -6.51
N PHE A 127 13.29 23.30 -7.24
CA PHE A 127 13.24 23.99 -8.53
C PHE A 127 11.92 24.75 -8.69
N TRP A 128 11.96 25.83 -9.46
CA TRP A 128 10.80 26.69 -9.72
C TRP A 128 10.02 26.21 -10.93
N VAL A 129 8.69 26.24 -10.85
CA VAL A 129 7.78 25.95 -11.97
C VAL A 129 6.71 27.02 -12.03
N GLU A 130 6.47 27.56 -13.22
CA GLU A 130 5.45 28.57 -13.46
C GLU A 130 4.03 27.98 -13.37
N ASN A 131 3.06 28.82 -13.02
CA ASN A 131 1.67 28.42 -12.90
C ASN A 131 1.10 27.97 -14.26
N GLY A 132 0.50 26.78 -14.29
CA GLY A 132 -0.03 26.17 -15.51
C GLY A 132 0.93 25.20 -16.20
N ASP A 133 2.22 25.22 -15.83
CA ASP A 133 3.19 24.23 -16.29
C ASP A 133 3.22 23.01 -15.39
N ALA A 134 3.44 21.84 -15.98
CA ALA A 134 3.71 20.61 -15.26
C ALA A 134 5.23 20.42 -15.10
N PRO A 135 5.73 20.05 -13.92
CA PRO A 135 7.13 19.71 -13.73
C PRO A 135 7.54 18.53 -14.62
N ASP A 136 8.61 18.71 -15.40
CA ASP A 136 9.25 17.62 -16.14
C ASP A 136 10.25 16.91 -15.22
N VAL A 137 9.74 16.18 -14.23
CA VAL A 137 10.49 15.29 -13.35
C VAL A 137 9.64 14.07 -13.00
N GLU A 138 10.28 12.91 -12.92
CA GLU A 138 9.64 11.70 -12.44
C GLU A 138 9.10 11.90 -11.02
N ASN A 139 7.94 11.31 -10.72
CA ASN A 139 7.22 11.44 -9.46
C ASN A 139 6.83 12.89 -9.09
N ALA A 140 6.81 13.83 -10.05
CA ALA A 140 6.01 15.04 -9.86
C ALA A 140 4.56 14.65 -9.58
N VAL A 141 3.98 15.23 -8.53
CA VAL A 141 2.63 14.84 -8.11
C VAL A 141 1.63 15.08 -9.25
N THR A 142 0.96 14.00 -9.65
CA THR A 142 -0.10 13.93 -10.64
C THR A 142 -1.23 13.07 -10.08
N PRO A 143 -2.44 13.07 -10.66
CA PRO A 143 -3.48 12.12 -10.26
C PRO A 143 -2.98 10.66 -10.24
N GLN A 144 -2.14 10.26 -11.20
CA GLN A 144 -1.57 8.91 -11.21
C GLN A 144 -0.64 8.68 -10.02
N VAL A 145 0.30 9.58 -9.73
CA VAL A 145 1.18 9.45 -8.54
C VAL A 145 0.34 9.41 -7.26
N LEU A 146 -0.73 10.19 -7.16
CA LEU A 146 -1.66 10.11 -6.02
C LEU A 146 -2.34 8.74 -5.92
N ALA A 147 -2.74 8.13 -7.03
CA ALA A 147 -3.32 6.79 -7.04
C ALA A 147 -2.31 5.73 -6.58
N GLU A 148 -1.06 5.83 -7.04
CA GLU A 148 0.02 4.93 -6.63
C GLU A 148 0.38 5.11 -5.15
N LEU A 149 0.35 6.32 -4.62
CA LEU A 149 0.52 6.56 -3.18
C LEU A 149 -0.68 6.01 -2.39
N ALA A 150 -1.90 6.19 -2.88
CA ALA A 150 -3.10 5.63 -2.27
C ALA A 150 -3.08 4.09 -2.25
N TYR A 151 -2.56 3.45 -3.29
CA TYR A 151 -2.30 2.01 -3.35
C TYR A 151 -1.50 1.55 -2.12
N ASN A 152 -0.39 2.23 -1.80
CA ASN A 152 0.47 1.88 -0.67
C ASN A 152 -0.24 2.03 0.70
N ARG A 153 -1.31 2.82 0.75
CA ARG A 153 -2.11 3.07 1.96
C ARG A 153 -3.32 2.15 2.08
N VAL A 154 -3.60 1.31 1.07
CA VAL A 154 -4.64 0.27 1.18
C VAL A 154 -4.28 -0.67 2.34
N ARG A 155 -5.27 -0.92 3.21
CA ARG A 155 -5.19 -1.92 4.27
C ARG A 155 -6.38 -2.88 4.13
N LEU A 156 -6.05 -4.15 4.06
CA LEU A 156 -7.00 -5.24 3.82
C LEU A 156 -7.25 -6.04 5.11
N PRO A 157 -8.45 -6.60 5.28
CA PRO A 157 -8.72 -7.51 6.38
C PRO A 157 -7.82 -8.74 6.33
N THR A 158 -7.45 -9.28 7.48
CA THR A 158 -6.74 -10.56 7.58
C THR A 158 -7.54 -11.66 6.89
N THR A 159 -6.93 -12.33 5.92
CA THR A 159 -7.48 -13.52 5.28
C THR A 159 -7.49 -14.72 6.22
N GLU A 160 -8.58 -14.92 6.95
CA GLU A 160 -8.89 -16.20 7.60
C GLU A 160 -9.96 -16.93 6.78
N VAL A 161 -9.58 -18.07 6.18
CA VAL A 161 -10.49 -18.86 5.35
C VAL A 161 -11.34 -19.74 6.25
N THR A 162 -12.66 -19.64 6.11
CA THR A 162 -13.54 -20.54 6.82
C THR A 162 -13.47 -21.93 6.19
N LEU A 163 -13.17 -22.95 7.00
CA LEU A 163 -13.09 -24.34 6.57
C LEU A 163 -14.25 -25.19 7.11
N ALA A 164 -14.71 -26.16 6.32
CA ALA A 164 -15.58 -27.24 6.79
C ALA A 164 -15.05 -28.61 6.32
N PRO A 165 -14.69 -29.53 7.25
CA PRO A 165 -14.67 -29.36 8.71
C PRO A 165 -13.73 -28.24 9.20
N ALA A 166 -14.12 -27.56 10.28
CA ALA A 166 -13.29 -26.53 10.90
C ALA A 166 -12.11 -27.17 11.65
N GLU A 167 -10.93 -26.53 11.57
CA GLU A 167 -9.67 -26.86 12.27
C GLU A 167 -9.04 -28.23 11.96
N THR A 168 -9.77 -29.33 12.18
CA THR A 168 -9.30 -30.70 11.99
C THR A 168 -10.06 -31.38 10.86
N THR A 169 -9.33 -31.72 9.81
CA THR A 169 -9.84 -32.54 8.71
C THR A 169 -9.24 -33.94 8.73
N LYS A 170 -9.65 -34.78 7.78
CA LYS A 170 -9.22 -36.18 7.69
C LYS A 170 -8.61 -36.46 6.33
N VAL A 171 -7.70 -37.43 6.31
CA VAL A 171 -7.11 -37.93 5.06
C VAL A 171 -8.23 -38.37 4.11
N ASN A 172 -8.13 -37.95 2.84
CA ASN A 172 -9.11 -38.17 1.77
C ASN A 172 -10.50 -37.54 1.98
N LEU A 173 -10.67 -36.64 2.96
CA LEU A 173 -11.92 -35.89 3.13
C LEU A 173 -11.82 -34.53 2.44
N PRO A 174 -12.68 -34.23 1.44
CA PRO A 174 -12.80 -32.89 0.88
C PRO A 174 -13.17 -31.89 1.98
N THR A 175 -12.39 -30.83 2.07
CA THR A 175 -12.57 -29.73 3.02
C THR A 175 -12.99 -28.50 2.23
N TRP A 176 -14.20 -28.00 2.51
CA TRP A 176 -14.75 -26.80 1.87
C TRP A 176 -14.05 -25.57 2.43
N ALA A 177 -13.87 -24.56 1.59
CA ALA A 177 -13.22 -23.30 1.92
C ALA A 177 -14.00 -22.12 1.33
N TRP A 178 -14.23 -21.07 2.13
CA TRP A 178 -14.86 -19.83 1.66
C TRP A 178 -14.44 -18.63 2.52
N LEU A 179 -14.70 -17.43 2.01
CA LEU A 179 -14.48 -16.17 2.71
C LEU A 179 -15.80 -15.51 3.10
N ASP A 180 -15.80 -14.75 4.20
CA ASP A 180 -16.95 -13.94 4.57
C ASP A 180 -17.09 -12.75 3.61
N LYS A 181 -18.14 -12.79 2.79
CA LYS A 181 -18.48 -11.73 1.85
C LYS A 181 -18.68 -10.35 2.51
N ALA A 182 -19.05 -10.29 3.78
CA ALA A 182 -19.20 -9.03 4.51
C ALA A 182 -17.85 -8.36 4.83
N GLU A 183 -16.80 -9.17 4.97
CA GLU A 183 -15.43 -8.76 5.27
C GLU A 183 -14.64 -8.49 3.98
N PHE A 184 -14.70 -9.42 3.03
CA PHE A 184 -13.97 -9.35 1.75
C PHE A 184 -14.80 -8.64 0.69
N LYS A 185 -14.93 -7.32 0.87
CA LYS A 185 -15.56 -6.39 -0.07
C LYS A 185 -14.55 -5.36 -0.56
N GLU A 186 -14.95 -4.61 -1.58
CA GLU A 186 -14.19 -3.49 -2.10
C GLU A 186 -13.82 -2.48 -1.01
N VAL A 187 -12.56 -2.03 -1.05
CA VAL A 187 -12.04 -0.94 -0.21
C VAL A 187 -11.41 0.12 -1.09
N SER A 188 -11.45 1.38 -0.65
CA SER A 188 -10.85 2.48 -1.39
C SER A 188 -10.11 3.45 -0.49
N VAL A 189 -9.06 4.04 -1.05
CA VAL A 189 -8.26 5.10 -0.45
C VAL A 189 -8.15 6.25 -1.44
N THR A 190 -8.42 7.46 -0.96
CA THR A 190 -8.25 8.70 -1.71
C THR A 190 -7.03 9.43 -1.19
N ALA A 191 -6.09 9.73 -2.08
CA ALA A 191 -5.01 10.68 -1.85
C ALA A 191 -5.37 12.03 -2.47
N SER A 192 -5.16 13.12 -1.74
CA SER A 192 -5.52 14.47 -2.17
C SER A 192 -4.40 15.46 -1.86
N LEU A 193 -4.15 16.36 -2.80
CA LEU A 193 -3.23 17.49 -2.65
C LEU A 193 -3.97 18.80 -2.98
N ASP A 194 -3.88 19.75 -2.05
CA ASP A 194 -4.34 21.13 -2.23
C ASP A 194 -3.22 22.07 -1.77
N ALA A 195 -2.29 22.38 -2.67
CA ALA A 195 -1.11 23.19 -2.38
C ALA A 195 -0.59 23.89 -3.63
N GLY A 196 -0.12 25.14 -3.50
CA GLY A 196 0.49 25.88 -4.61
C GLY A 196 -0.43 26.05 -5.83
N GLY A 197 -1.75 26.18 -5.63
CA GLY A 197 -2.72 26.26 -6.72
C GLY A 197 -2.96 24.93 -7.46
N VAL A 198 -2.28 23.85 -7.06
CA VAL A 198 -2.52 22.49 -7.51
C VAL A 198 -3.58 21.86 -6.61
N ASN A 199 -4.74 21.54 -7.19
CA ASN A 199 -5.85 20.89 -6.51
C ASN A 199 -6.21 19.60 -7.26
N ILE A 200 -5.66 18.48 -6.80
CA ILE A 200 -5.83 17.17 -7.42
C ILE A 200 -6.09 16.10 -6.38
N GLN A 201 -6.80 15.06 -6.80
CA GLN A 201 -7.04 13.87 -6.01
C GLN A 201 -7.04 12.64 -6.91
N ALA A 202 -6.80 11.49 -6.31
CA ALA A 202 -7.09 10.20 -6.91
C ALA A 202 -7.56 9.20 -5.86
N THR A 203 -8.55 8.41 -6.24
CA THR A 203 -9.13 7.33 -5.45
C THR A 203 -8.71 6.01 -6.06
N THR A 204 -7.96 5.22 -5.28
CA THR A 204 -7.57 3.86 -5.62
C THR A 204 -8.51 2.89 -4.92
N THR A 205 -9.02 1.95 -5.70
CA THR A 205 -10.04 0.97 -5.31
C THR A 205 -9.48 -0.42 -5.48
N ALA A 206 -9.53 -1.22 -4.41
CA ALA A 206 -9.13 -2.62 -4.40
C ALA A 206 -10.37 -3.51 -4.31
N LYS A 207 -10.58 -4.35 -5.34
CA LYS A 207 -11.71 -5.28 -5.43
C LYS A 207 -11.22 -6.72 -5.39
N PRO A 208 -11.73 -7.59 -4.50
CA PRO A 208 -11.28 -8.98 -4.44
C PRO A 208 -11.75 -9.73 -5.71
N VAL A 209 -10.87 -10.56 -6.28
CA VAL A 209 -11.16 -11.30 -7.52
C VAL A 209 -10.89 -12.80 -7.44
N SER A 210 -9.94 -13.24 -6.62
CA SER A 210 -9.71 -14.68 -6.38
C SER A 210 -9.10 -14.96 -5.02
N LEU A 211 -9.30 -16.17 -4.52
CA LEU A 211 -8.58 -16.75 -3.39
C LEU A 211 -7.73 -17.91 -3.89
N LYS A 212 -6.43 -17.82 -3.64
CA LYS A 212 -5.47 -18.91 -3.83
C LYS A 212 -5.30 -19.68 -2.52
N LEU A 213 -5.50 -20.99 -2.59
CA LEU A 213 -5.24 -21.94 -1.52
C LEU A 213 -3.99 -22.77 -1.84
N GLU A 214 -3.02 -22.75 -0.95
CA GLU A 214 -1.80 -23.54 -1.03
C GLU A 214 -1.70 -24.43 0.20
N PRO A 215 -1.91 -25.76 0.08
CA PRO A 215 -2.06 -26.66 1.23
C PRO A 215 -0.85 -26.79 2.17
N GLY A 216 0.32 -26.24 1.82
CA GLY A 216 1.55 -26.39 2.60
C GLY A 216 2.19 -27.79 2.51
N THR A 217 1.72 -28.64 1.58
CA THR A 217 2.28 -29.96 1.30
C THR A 217 1.95 -30.38 -0.14
N ASP A 218 2.84 -31.16 -0.76
CA ASP A 218 2.59 -31.81 -2.06
C ASP A 218 1.62 -33.00 -1.94
N ASP A 219 1.42 -33.52 -0.73
CA ASP A 219 0.48 -34.62 -0.43
C ASP A 219 -0.96 -34.10 -0.26
N ALA A 220 -1.43 -33.25 -1.17
CA ALA A 220 -2.78 -32.66 -1.17
C ALA A 220 -3.28 -32.35 -2.58
N GLU A 221 -4.60 -32.36 -2.73
CA GLU A 221 -5.31 -31.87 -3.92
C GLU A 221 -6.10 -30.60 -3.56
N THR A 222 -6.24 -29.67 -4.50
CA THR A 222 -7.10 -28.49 -4.33
C THR A 222 -8.35 -28.59 -5.21
N TYR A 223 -9.38 -27.85 -4.83
CA TYR A 223 -10.60 -27.65 -5.61
C TYR A 223 -10.80 -26.14 -5.78
N PRO A 224 -10.80 -25.60 -7.02
CA PRO A 224 -10.44 -26.30 -8.26
C PRO A 224 -8.97 -26.78 -8.25
N ALA A 225 -8.59 -27.61 -9.23
CA ALA A 225 -7.23 -28.17 -9.31
C ALA A 225 -6.12 -27.11 -9.43
N SER A 226 -6.44 -25.89 -9.84
CA SER A 226 -5.51 -24.75 -9.82
C SER A 226 -5.24 -24.23 -8.40
N GLY A 227 -6.11 -24.54 -7.44
CA GLY A 227 -6.14 -23.95 -6.09
C GLY A 227 -6.65 -22.51 -6.08
N GLU A 228 -7.09 -21.99 -7.23
CA GLU A 228 -7.56 -20.62 -7.38
C GLU A 228 -9.08 -20.59 -7.50
N CYS A 229 -9.72 -20.10 -6.44
CA CYS A 229 -11.15 -19.91 -6.33
C CYS A 229 -11.51 -18.50 -6.78
N THR A 230 -12.03 -18.37 -7.99
CA THR A 230 -12.49 -17.08 -8.53
C THR A 230 -13.72 -16.58 -7.75
N ILE A 231 -13.86 -15.26 -7.68
CA ILE A 231 -15.08 -14.65 -7.15
C ILE A 231 -16.31 -15.07 -7.97
N ASN A 232 -17.39 -15.40 -7.28
CA ASN A 232 -18.67 -15.74 -7.87
C ASN A 232 -19.40 -14.48 -8.36
N ASP A 233 -20.40 -14.65 -9.23
CA ASP A 233 -21.22 -13.54 -9.76
C ASP A 233 -21.91 -12.71 -8.67
N ASP A 234 -22.19 -13.32 -7.53
CA ASP A 234 -22.82 -12.63 -6.41
C ASP A 234 -21.82 -11.83 -5.57
N GLY A 235 -20.51 -11.97 -5.79
CA GLY A 235 -19.43 -11.34 -5.03
C GLY A 235 -18.88 -12.17 -3.87
N SER A 236 -19.29 -13.43 -3.71
CA SER A 236 -18.70 -14.35 -2.73
C SER A 236 -17.47 -15.07 -3.29
N ILE A 237 -16.56 -15.54 -2.44
CA ILE A 237 -15.47 -16.45 -2.82
C ILE A 237 -15.67 -17.79 -2.11
N GLY A 238 -15.79 -18.86 -2.90
CA GLY A 238 -16.20 -20.18 -2.42
C GLY A 238 -17.70 -20.25 -2.14
N GLU A 239 -18.13 -21.29 -1.42
CA GLU A 239 -19.51 -21.45 -0.98
C GLU A 239 -19.53 -21.96 0.46
N PRO A 240 -20.31 -21.35 1.37
CA PRO A 240 -20.51 -21.90 2.71
C PRO A 240 -21.06 -23.33 2.65
N TYR A 241 -20.41 -24.23 3.38
CA TYR A 241 -20.87 -25.62 3.47
C TYR A 241 -22.27 -25.69 4.10
N ALA A 242 -23.13 -26.52 3.52
CA ALA A 242 -24.47 -26.81 4.03
C ALA A 242 -24.64 -28.32 4.25
N GLU A 243 -25.42 -28.69 5.27
CA GLU A 243 -25.78 -30.10 5.51
C GLU A 243 -26.41 -30.72 4.26
N GLY A 244 -25.96 -31.92 3.90
CA GLY A 244 -26.37 -32.63 2.68
C GLY A 244 -25.38 -32.54 1.53
N LYS A 245 -24.34 -31.70 1.62
CA LYS A 245 -23.29 -31.56 0.58
C LYS A 245 -22.04 -32.42 0.81
N ALA A 246 -22.12 -33.41 1.70
CA ALA A 246 -20.96 -34.23 2.08
C ALA A 246 -20.36 -35.02 0.91
N ASP A 247 -21.19 -35.40 -0.07
CA ASP A 247 -20.77 -36.14 -1.27
C ASP A 247 -20.45 -35.22 -2.47
N GLU A 248 -20.59 -33.90 -2.31
CA GLU A 248 -20.31 -32.92 -3.36
C GLU A 248 -18.85 -32.49 -3.34
N THR A 249 -18.30 -32.19 -4.51
CA THR A 249 -16.98 -31.57 -4.62
C THR A 249 -17.11 -30.08 -4.27
N PRO A 250 -16.32 -29.57 -3.32
CA PRO A 250 -16.37 -28.15 -2.98
C PRO A 250 -16.00 -27.28 -4.18
N PRO A 251 -16.70 -26.14 -4.41
CA PRO A 251 -16.33 -25.20 -5.46
C PRO A 251 -15.00 -24.51 -5.16
N CYS A 252 -14.67 -24.38 -3.88
CA CYS A 252 -13.39 -23.93 -3.35
C CYS A 252 -13.02 -24.78 -2.14
N GLY A 253 -11.83 -25.36 -2.11
CA GLY A 253 -11.43 -26.27 -1.04
C GLY A 253 -10.17 -27.05 -1.31
N LEU A 254 -9.92 -28.06 -0.48
CA LEU A 254 -8.77 -28.92 -0.58
C LEU A 254 -9.01 -30.29 0.06
N LYS A 255 -8.19 -31.28 -0.29
CA LYS A 255 -8.21 -32.63 0.26
C LYS A 255 -6.79 -33.10 0.49
N TYR A 256 -6.43 -33.31 1.75
CA TYR A 256 -5.13 -33.85 2.11
C TYR A 256 -5.08 -35.37 1.89
N LEU A 257 -3.98 -35.84 1.33
CA LEU A 257 -3.73 -37.25 1.03
C LEU A 257 -2.90 -37.94 2.13
N ARG A 258 -2.43 -37.17 3.12
CA ARG A 258 -1.60 -37.65 4.21
C ARG A 258 -1.92 -36.96 5.53
N SER A 259 -1.72 -37.67 6.64
CA SER A 259 -1.83 -37.10 7.99
C SER A 259 -0.67 -36.15 8.30
N SER A 260 -0.96 -35.09 9.07
CA SER A 260 0.06 -34.19 9.61
C SER A 260 0.80 -34.76 10.83
N GLY A 261 0.43 -35.97 11.30
CA GLY A 261 0.99 -36.59 12.49
C GLY A 261 0.71 -35.77 13.75
N ASP A 262 1.73 -35.54 14.56
CA ASP A 262 1.66 -34.69 15.76
C ASP A 262 1.76 -33.18 15.45
N GLY A 263 1.92 -32.81 14.17
CA GLY A 263 2.04 -31.43 13.69
C GLY A 263 0.83 -30.96 12.87
N THR A 264 1.02 -29.87 12.15
CA THR A 264 0.03 -29.26 11.25
C THR A 264 0.64 -28.99 9.87
N PHE A 265 -0.21 -28.91 8.85
CA PHE A 265 0.18 -28.28 7.58
C PHE A 265 -0.10 -26.77 7.66
N THR A 266 0.75 -25.98 7.01
CA THR A 266 0.58 -24.53 6.90
C THR A 266 -0.20 -24.24 5.62
N LEU A 267 -1.52 -24.12 5.73
CA LEU A 267 -2.34 -23.66 4.61
C LEU A 267 -2.12 -22.17 4.41
N GLN A 268 -1.60 -21.78 3.25
CA GLN A 268 -1.53 -20.38 2.87
C GLN A 268 -2.79 -20.01 2.07
N ALA A 269 -3.44 -18.94 2.51
CA ALA A 269 -4.63 -18.38 1.87
C ALA A 269 -4.35 -16.96 1.42
N THR A 270 -4.28 -16.75 0.10
CA THR A 270 -3.92 -15.45 -0.50
C THR A 270 -5.05 -14.94 -1.38
N VAL A 271 -5.59 -13.76 -1.06
CA VAL A 271 -6.58 -13.08 -1.89
C VAL A 271 -5.87 -12.17 -2.89
N THR A 272 -6.26 -12.29 -4.15
CA THR A 272 -5.87 -11.36 -5.23
C THR A 272 -6.94 -10.28 -5.36
N TRP A 273 -6.49 -9.04 -5.51
CA TRP A 273 -7.29 -7.84 -5.60
C TRP A 273 -6.98 -7.13 -6.90
N ASP A 274 -8.00 -6.93 -7.73
CA ASP A 274 -7.98 -6.06 -8.90
C ASP A 274 -7.99 -4.60 -8.44
N ILE A 275 -7.06 -3.81 -8.97
CA ILE A 275 -6.83 -2.44 -8.51
C ILE A 275 -7.11 -1.45 -9.63
N THR A 276 -8.13 -0.64 -9.42
CA THR A 276 -8.53 0.44 -10.33
C THR A 276 -8.39 1.79 -9.63
N TRP A 277 -8.29 2.86 -10.39
CA TRP A 277 -8.31 4.20 -9.82
C TRP A 277 -8.97 5.24 -10.74
N GLU A 278 -9.49 6.28 -10.11
CA GLU A 278 -10.04 7.47 -10.77
C GLU A 278 -9.51 8.74 -10.10
N GLY A 279 -9.37 9.82 -10.85
CA GLY A 279 -8.79 11.06 -10.34
C GLY A 279 -9.25 12.32 -11.04
N THR A 280 -8.75 13.46 -10.55
CA THR A 280 -9.09 14.79 -11.07
C THR A 280 -8.87 14.89 -12.58
N GLY A 281 -9.80 15.56 -13.27
CA GLY A 281 -9.74 15.74 -14.72
C GLY A 281 -10.17 14.53 -15.55
N GLY A 282 -10.76 13.50 -14.91
CA GLY A 282 -11.17 12.27 -15.58
C GLY A 282 -10.00 11.32 -15.86
N ALA A 283 -8.85 11.55 -15.21
CA ALA A 283 -7.75 10.59 -15.20
C ALA A 283 -8.16 9.32 -14.46
N GLY A 284 -7.60 8.19 -14.87
CA GLY A 284 -7.90 6.90 -14.26
C GLY A 284 -7.34 5.75 -15.07
N GLY A 285 -7.51 4.55 -14.54
CA GLY A 285 -7.08 3.31 -15.17
C GLY A 285 -6.84 2.22 -14.14
N ASP A 286 -6.00 1.27 -14.53
CA ASP A 286 -5.64 0.14 -13.69
C ASP A 286 -4.26 0.35 -13.08
N LEU A 287 -4.06 -0.17 -11.88
CA LEU A 287 -2.75 -0.38 -11.27
C LEU A 287 -2.49 -1.89 -11.23
N PRO A 288 -1.23 -2.33 -10.99
CA PRO A 288 -0.96 -3.75 -10.81
C PRO A 288 -1.86 -4.37 -9.74
N ASP A 289 -2.34 -5.58 -9.99
CA ASP A 289 -3.08 -6.34 -8.99
C ASP A 289 -2.30 -6.42 -7.68
N GLY A 290 -3.03 -6.48 -6.58
CA GLY A 290 -2.43 -6.64 -5.26
C GLY A 290 -2.82 -7.97 -4.63
N THR A 291 -1.94 -8.50 -3.77
CA THR A 291 -2.20 -9.71 -3.00
C THR A 291 -2.08 -9.42 -1.52
N PHE A 292 -2.92 -10.10 -0.75
CA PHE A 292 -2.78 -10.16 0.70
C PHE A 292 -3.31 -11.51 1.18
N GLY A 293 -2.60 -12.12 2.12
CA GLY A 293 -2.89 -13.46 2.58
C GLY A 293 -2.26 -13.74 3.93
N ASN A 294 -2.74 -14.81 4.56
CA ASN A 294 -2.21 -15.29 5.83
C ASN A 294 -2.11 -16.81 5.83
N ASP A 295 -1.35 -17.30 6.81
CA ASP A 295 -1.14 -18.71 7.05
C ASP A 295 -2.12 -19.21 8.12
N GLN A 296 -2.67 -20.40 7.88
CA GLN A 296 -3.60 -21.11 8.74
C GLN A 296 -3.07 -22.51 9.02
N ALA A 297 -2.99 -22.91 10.29
CA ALA A 297 -2.61 -24.26 10.65
C ALA A 297 -3.78 -25.23 10.45
N VAL A 298 -3.56 -26.33 9.73
CA VAL A 298 -4.57 -27.38 9.51
C VAL A 298 -4.07 -28.71 10.07
N THR A 299 -4.89 -29.34 10.91
CA THR A 299 -4.62 -30.69 11.43
C THR A 299 -5.29 -31.73 10.54
N VAL A 300 -4.53 -32.76 10.13
CA VAL A 300 -5.07 -33.84 9.28
C VAL A 300 -4.89 -35.18 9.96
N GLN A 301 -6.01 -35.82 10.29
CA GLN A 301 -6.04 -37.13 10.94
C GLN A 301 -6.27 -38.26 9.94
N GLU A 302 -5.61 -39.40 10.16
CA GLU A 302 -5.92 -40.62 9.43
C GLU A 302 -7.09 -41.36 10.10
N ILE A 303 -8.06 -41.85 9.30
CA ILE A 303 -9.09 -42.76 9.81
C ILE A 303 -8.56 -44.18 9.72
N GLN A 304 -8.28 -44.78 10.88
CA GLN A 304 -8.03 -46.22 10.98
C GLN A 304 -9.36 -46.93 11.29
N ALA A 305 -9.93 -47.60 10.28
CA ALA A 305 -11.10 -48.44 10.50
C ALA A 305 -10.67 -49.76 11.15
N VAL A 306 -10.98 -49.95 12.44
CA VAL A 306 -10.83 -51.25 13.09
C VAL A 306 -12.03 -52.12 12.72
N ASN A 307 -11.84 -53.04 11.79
CA ASN A 307 -12.85 -54.06 11.50
C ASN A 307 -12.85 -55.07 12.68
N ARG A 308 -13.95 -55.15 13.42
CA ARG A 308 -14.17 -56.14 14.48
C ARG A 308 -15.08 -57.26 14.00
#